data_AF-A0A0E9XFE8-F1
#
_entry.id   AF-A0A0E9XFE8-F1
#
_cell.length_a   1.000
_cell.length_b   1.000
_cell.length_c   1.000
_cell.angle_alpha   90.00
_cell.angle_beta   90.00
_cell.angle_gamma   90.00
#
_symmetry.space_group_name_H-M   'P 1'
#
loop_
_entity.id
_entity.type
_entity.pdbx_description
1 polymer ?
#
loop_
_entity_poly.entity_id
_entity_poly.type
_entity_poly.pdbx_seq_one_letter_code
_entity_poly.pdbx_strand_id
1 'polypeptide(L)'
;MIESQMCILKVQFGYTVAIHTAMGLSYSTVLDRISKKLNLPLDTIILSYKKTASHRVNVDELEMDNIWRSAQNGRLTLWCDVKDKENRPFFVARHTYEATQPEDLEFCQGDVITVLSKVNEQWLEGQCKGKVGIFPACFVDQSMSQQRN
;
A
#
# COMPACT_ATOMS: atom_id res chain seq x y z
N MET A 1 10.90 30.05 17.81
CA MET A 1 10.14 28.81 18.11
C MET A 1 9.23 28.58 16.92
N ILE A 2 9.53 27.58 16.08
CA ILE A 2 8.82 27.39 14.80
C ILE A 2 7.55 26.61 15.11
N GLU A 3 6.39 27.28 15.02
CA GLU A 3 5.09 26.62 15.10
C GLU A 3 5.06 25.49 14.07
N SER A 4 4.99 24.25 14.57
CA SER A 4 4.80 23.07 13.73
C SER A 4 3.40 23.17 13.13
N GLN A 5 3.33 23.80 11.97
CA GLN A 5 2.10 24.07 11.26
C GLN A 5 1.54 22.71 10.79
N MET A 6 0.61 22.15 11.59
CA MET A 6 0.01 20.84 11.35
C MET A 6 -1.02 20.95 10.22
N CYS A 7 -0.97 20.02 9.27
CA CYS A 7 -1.88 19.93 8.15
C CYS A 7 -2.56 18.55 8.14
N ILE A 8 -3.83 18.53 7.75
CA ILE A 8 -4.61 17.32 7.55
C ILE A 8 -4.46 16.89 6.09
N LEU A 9 -3.73 15.80 5.89
CA LEU A 9 -3.53 15.16 4.61
C LEU A 9 -4.64 14.14 4.35
N LYS A 10 -5.57 14.46 3.45
CA LYS A 10 -6.62 13.57 2.98
C LYS A 10 -6.11 12.72 1.82
N VAL A 11 -6.01 11.41 2.01
CA VAL A 11 -5.57 10.46 0.99
C VAL A 11 -6.78 9.68 0.47
N GLN A 12 -6.99 9.67 -0.85
CA GLN A 12 -8.06 8.96 -1.54
C GLN A 12 -7.53 7.67 -2.19
N PHE A 13 -7.93 6.50 -1.69
CA PHE A 13 -7.46 5.17 -2.17
C PHE A 13 -8.63 4.19 -2.49
N GLY A 14 -9.87 4.70 -2.52
CA GLY A 14 -11.12 3.92 -2.52
C GLY A 14 -11.92 4.13 -1.23
N TYR A 15 -11.22 4.48 -0.16
CA TYR A 15 -11.74 5.16 1.02
C TYR A 15 -10.92 6.43 1.28
N THR A 16 -11.42 7.33 2.11
CA THR A 16 -10.73 8.58 2.47
C THR A 16 -10.04 8.43 3.82
N VAL A 17 -8.71 8.55 3.85
CA VAL A 17 -7.92 8.58 5.08
C VAL A 17 -7.47 10.00 5.37
N ALA A 18 -7.65 10.48 6.60
CA ALA A 18 -7.10 11.76 7.05
C ALA A 18 -5.89 11.51 7.95
N ILE A 19 -4.73 12.06 7.58
CA ILE A 19 -3.47 11.91 8.30
C ILE A 19 -3.02 13.28 8.79
N HIS A 20 -2.77 13.42 10.09
CA HIS A 20 -2.21 14.64 10.64
C HIS A 20 -0.70 14.62 10.44
N THR A 21 -0.17 15.63 9.77
CA THR A 21 1.24 15.68 9.41
C THR A 21 1.74 17.12 9.43
N ALA A 22 3.03 17.32 9.71
CA ALA A 22 3.62 18.65 9.67
C ALA A 22 3.75 19.13 8.21
N MET A 23 3.52 20.42 7.98
CA MET A 23 3.82 21.03 6.67
C MET A 23 5.33 21.15 6.49
N GLY A 24 5.80 20.96 5.25
CA GLY A 24 7.23 21.00 4.91
C GLY A 24 7.97 19.67 5.08
N LEU A 25 7.26 18.56 5.28
CA LEU A 25 7.88 17.24 5.23
C LEU A 25 8.25 16.85 3.79
N SER A 26 9.38 16.14 3.66
CA SER A 26 9.82 15.55 2.41
C SER A 26 8.83 14.50 1.89
N TYR A 27 8.81 14.32 0.58
CA TYR A 27 7.97 13.31 -0.09
C TYR A 27 8.15 11.93 0.52
N SER A 28 9.39 11.49 0.74
CA SER A 28 9.72 10.19 1.36
C SER A 28 9.05 9.98 2.73
N THR A 29 9.03 11.01 3.59
CA THR A 29 8.39 10.92 4.91
C THR A 29 6.87 10.87 4.80
N VAL A 30 6.29 11.62 3.87
CA VAL A 30 4.85 11.57 3.62
C VAL A 30 4.46 10.21 3.02
N LEU A 31 5.25 9.70 2.09
CA LEU A 31 5.07 8.38 1.50
C LEU A 31 5.15 7.29 2.57
N ASP A 32 6.12 7.33 3.48
CA ASP A 32 6.22 6.42 4.64
C ASP A 32 4.97 6.45 5.53
N ARG A 33 4.47 7.63 5.86
CA ARG A 33 3.25 7.77 6.66
C ARG A 33 2.03 7.20 5.96
N ILE A 34 1.90 7.45 4.65
CA ILE A 34 0.79 6.94 3.85
C ILE A 34 0.89 5.43 3.68
N SER A 35 2.08 4.92 3.38
CA SER A 35 2.40 3.49 3.30
C SER A 35 2.01 2.74 4.57
N LYS A 36 2.45 3.22 5.73
CA LYS A 36 2.10 2.63 7.03
C LYS A 36 0.61 2.73 7.33
N LYS A 37 -0.05 3.81 6.90
CA LYS A 37 -1.49 4.01 7.12
C LYS A 37 -2.36 3.15 6.20
N LEU A 38 -1.95 2.96 4.96
CA LEU A 38 -2.66 2.14 3.97
C LEU A 38 -2.21 0.67 4.00
N ASN A 39 -1.16 0.36 4.76
CA ASN A 39 -0.47 -0.94 4.77
C ASN A 39 -0.04 -1.38 3.36
N LEU A 40 0.56 -0.44 2.60
CA LEU A 40 1.02 -0.65 1.23
C LEU A 40 2.54 -0.43 1.12
N PRO A 41 3.25 -1.20 0.28
CA PRO A 41 4.67 -0.98 0.05
C PRO A 41 4.94 0.32 -0.71
N LEU A 42 5.94 1.09 -0.27
CA LEU A 42 6.30 2.42 -0.78
C LEU A 42 6.48 2.47 -2.31
N ASP A 43 7.07 1.42 -2.86
CA ASP A 43 7.39 1.32 -4.28
C ASP A 43 6.13 1.25 -5.16
N THR A 44 5.03 0.76 -4.59
CA THR A 44 3.76 0.62 -5.29
C THR A 44 2.87 1.84 -5.15
N ILE A 45 3.20 2.80 -4.27
CA ILE A 45 2.35 3.95 -4.01
C ILE A 45 2.67 5.06 -5.01
N ILE A 46 1.69 5.40 -5.84
CA ILE A 46 1.70 6.62 -6.64
C ILE A 46 0.84 7.64 -5.91
N LEU A 47 1.44 8.77 -5.51
CA LEU A 47 0.68 9.91 -5.03
C LEU A 47 0.44 10.86 -6.20
N SER A 48 -0.79 11.36 -6.30
CA SER A 48 -1.15 12.43 -7.21
C SER A 48 -1.93 13.50 -6.47
N TYR A 49 -1.76 14.76 -6.86
CA TYR A 49 -2.52 15.87 -6.28
C TYR A 49 -3.20 16.68 -7.38
N LYS A 50 -4.27 17.38 -7.02
CA LYS A 50 -5.01 18.21 -7.95
C LYS A 50 -4.48 19.65 -7.89
N LYS A 51 -3.57 19.99 -8.80
CA LYS A 51 -2.99 21.35 -8.90
C LYS A 51 -4.00 22.37 -9.42
N THR A 52 -4.84 21.98 -10.37
CA THR A 52 -5.84 22.84 -11.03
C THR A 52 -7.17 22.09 -11.17
N ALA A 53 -8.29 22.79 -11.36
CA ALA A 53 -9.65 22.25 -11.45
C ALA A 53 -9.83 21.00 -12.35
N SER A 54 -8.92 20.75 -13.29
CA SER A 54 -9.02 19.64 -14.26
C SER A 54 -7.78 18.74 -14.37
N HIS A 55 -6.70 18.97 -13.61
CA HIS A 55 -5.44 18.23 -13.80
C HIS A 55 -4.89 17.64 -12.49
N ARG A 56 -4.67 16.32 -12.48
CA ARG A 56 -3.93 15.61 -11.44
C ARG A 56 -2.48 15.48 -11.87
N VAL A 57 -1.57 15.85 -10.99
CA VAL A 57 -0.13 15.79 -11.20
C VAL A 57 0.44 14.76 -10.23
N ASN A 58 1.34 13.90 -10.71
CA ASN A 58 2.05 12.98 -9.84
C ASN A 58 2.95 13.77 -8.88
N VAL A 59 2.96 13.36 -7.62
CA VAL A 59 3.78 13.97 -6.60
C VAL A 59 5.19 13.41 -6.71
N ASP A 60 6.14 14.31 -6.87
CA ASP A 60 7.57 14.06 -6.81
C ASP A 60 8.21 15.00 -5.76
N GLU A 61 9.51 14.83 -5.49
CA GLU A 61 10.21 15.63 -4.48
C GLU A 61 10.19 17.13 -4.77
N LEU A 62 10.12 17.52 -6.06
CA LEU A 62 10.10 18.92 -6.49
C LEU A 62 8.71 19.53 -6.32
N GLU A 63 7.67 18.77 -6.64
CA GLU A 63 6.30 19.23 -6.46
C GLU A 63 5.87 19.30 -4.99
N MET A 64 6.56 18.61 -4.08
CA MET A 64 6.20 18.58 -2.65
C MET A 64 6.08 19.97 -2.01
N ASP A 65 7.01 20.88 -2.31
CA ASP A 65 6.97 22.25 -1.79
C ASP A 65 5.76 23.02 -2.34
N ASN A 66 5.49 22.86 -3.64
CA ASN A 66 4.32 23.44 -4.31
C ASN A 66 3.01 22.91 -3.73
N ILE A 67 2.98 21.62 -3.42
CA ILE A 67 1.82 20.94 -2.83
C ILE A 67 1.52 21.49 -1.44
N TRP A 68 2.54 21.64 -0.59
CA TRP A 68 2.38 22.25 0.73
C TRP A 68 1.87 23.69 0.63
N ARG A 69 2.39 24.48 -0.32
CA ARG A 69 1.91 25.85 -0.58
C ARG A 69 0.48 25.89 -1.12
N SER A 70 0.07 24.86 -1.86
CA SER A 70 -1.30 24.74 -2.38
C SER A 70 -2.32 24.29 -1.33
N ALA A 71 -1.86 23.82 -0.16
CA ALA A 71 -2.75 23.38 0.92
C ALA A 71 -3.58 24.56 1.43
N GLN A 72 -4.90 24.48 1.24
CA GLN A 72 -5.82 25.52 1.70
C GLN A 72 -6.28 25.20 3.12
N ASN A 73 -6.17 26.18 4.03
CA ASN A 73 -6.72 26.10 5.38
C ASN A 73 -6.19 24.90 6.20
N GLY A 74 -4.91 24.55 6.03
CA GLY A 74 -4.29 23.40 6.70
C GLY A 74 -4.85 22.05 6.27
N ARG A 75 -5.44 21.96 5.07
CA ARG A 75 -5.94 20.71 4.49
C ARG A 75 -5.34 20.50 3.11
N LEU A 76 -4.82 19.30 2.90
CA LEU A 76 -4.25 18.88 1.63
C LEU A 76 -4.95 17.61 1.17
N THR A 77 -5.31 17.50 -0.11
CA THR A 77 -5.93 16.28 -0.65
C THR A 77 -5.01 15.65 -1.70
N LEU A 78 -4.61 14.43 -1.43
CA LEU A 78 -3.85 13.56 -2.32
C LEU A 78 -4.70 12.37 -2.73
N TRP A 79 -4.50 11.91 -3.95
CA TRP A 79 -4.98 10.64 -4.45
C TRP A 79 -3.82 9.66 -4.39
N CYS A 80 -4.09 8.48 -3.87
CA CYS A 80 -3.15 7.38 -3.85
C CYS A 80 -3.66 6.36 -4.86
N ASP A 81 -2.82 6.03 -5.82
CA ASP A 81 -3.03 4.97 -6.79
C ASP A 81 -1.92 3.92 -6.60
N VAL A 82 -2.22 2.64 -6.88
CA VAL A 82 -1.20 1.57 -6.82
C VAL A 82 -0.61 1.40 -8.21
N LYS A 83 0.72 1.51 -8.31
CA LYS A 83 1.49 1.49 -9.56
C LYS A 83 1.29 0.20 -10.37
N ASP A 84 1.00 -0.90 -9.71
CA ASP A 84 0.51 -2.12 -10.34
C ASP A 84 -0.26 -2.91 -9.29
N LYS A 85 -1.56 -3.15 -9.50
CA LYS A 85 -2.31 -4.11 -8.68
C LYS A 85 -1.85 -5.56 -8.93
N GLU A 86 -1.08 -5.77 -10.00
CA GLU A 86 -0.78 -7.07 -10.61
C GLU A 86 0.64 -7.60 -10.31
N ASN A 87 1.56 -6.77 -9.81
CA ASN A 87 2.91 -7.20 -9.40
C ASN A 87 2.98 -7.59 -7.91
N ARG A 88 1.86 -8.00 -7.32
CA ARG A 88 1.93 -8.68 -6.02
C ARG A 88 2.57 -10.03 -6.29
N PRO A 89 3.65 -10.40 -5.59
CA PRO A 89 4.24 -11.71 -5.77
C PRO A 89 3.15 -12.76 -5.54
N PHE A 90 2.84 -13.50 -6.61
CA PHE A 90 1.93 -14.62 -6.53
C PHE A 90 2.71 -15.81 -5.98
N PHE A 91 2.11 -16.47 -5.00
CA PHE A 91 2.69 -17.67 -4.44
C PHE A 91 1.84 -18.85 -4.86
N VAL A 92 2.49 -19.96 -5.18
CA VAL A 92 1.79 -21.21 -5.46
C VAL A 92 1.93 -22.11 -4.25
N ALA A 93 0.79 -22.58 -3.76
CA ALA A 93 0.76 -23.56 -2.68
C ALA A 93 1.49 -24.84 -3.11
N ARG A 94 2.57 -25.17 -2.40
CA ARG A 94 3.31 -26.44 -2.58
C ARG A 94 2.63 -27.58 -1.86
N HIS A 95 1.88 -27.25 -0.82
CA HIS A 95 1.16 -28.19 0.03
C HIS A 95 -0.24 -27.65 0.34
N THR A 96 -1.20 -28.54 0.58
CA THR A 96 -2.51 -28.16 1.10
C THR A 96 -2.39 -27.72 2.54
N TYR A 97 -3.02 -26.60 2.90
CA TYR A 97 -3.09 -26.08 4.25
C TYR A 97 -4.57 -25.95 4.62
N GLU A 98 -4.98 -26.70 5.63
CA GLU A 98 -6.34 -26.67 6.19
C GLU A 98 -6.38 -25.61 7.29
N ALA A 99 -7.35 -24.71 7.24
CA ALA A 99 -7.48 -23.67 8.26
C ALA A 99 -7.86 -24.30 9.61
N THR A 100 -7.02 -24.08 10.61
CA THR A 100 -7.26 -24.55 11.99
C THR A 100 -7.82 -23.45 12.88
N GLN A 101 -7.48 -22.20 12.58
CA GLN A 101 -7.94 -20.99 13.25
C GLN A 101 -8.82 -20.17 12.30
N PRO A 102 -9.72 -19.32 12.84
CA PRO A 102 -10.53 -18.42 12.01
C PRO A 102 -9.69 -17.39 11.24
N GLU A 103 -8.44 -17.17 11.65
CA GLU A 103 -7.49 -16.27 11.01
C GLU A 103 -6.66 -16.98 9.92
N ASP A 104 -6.72 -18.32 9.83
CA ASP A 104 -5.92 -19.10 8.88
C ASP A 104 -6.51 -19.06 7.45
N LEU A 105 -5.63 -18.96 6.44
CA LEU A 105 -6.01 -19.05 5.04
C LEU A 105 -5.97 -20.50 4.56
N GLU A 106 -7.13 -21.13 4.39
CA GLU A 106 -7.22 -22.45 3.76
C GLU A 106 -6.96 -22.41 2.25
N PHE A 107 -6.08 -23.30 1.77
CA PHE A 107 -5.79 -23.48 0.34
C PHE A 107 -5.30 -24.89 0.02
N CYS A 108 -5.44 -25.30 -1.25
CA CYS A 108 -4.96 -26.59 -1.75
C CYS A 108 -3.62 -26.44 -2.47
N GLN A 109 -2.83 -27.51 -2.51
CA GLN A 109 -1.64 -27.58 -3.37
C GLN A 109 -1.99 -27.19 -4.82
N GLY A 110 -1.20 -26.28 -5.39
CA GLY A 110 -1.40 -25.72 -6.73
C GLY A 110 -2.24 -24.45 -6.77
N ASP A 111 -2.88 -24.05 -5.67
CA ASP A 111 -3.62 -22.79 -5.61
C ASP A 111 -2.68 -21.59 -5.66
N VAL A 112 -3.14 -20.54 -6.36
CA VAL A 112 -2.46 -19.24 -6.40
C VAL A 112 -2.94 -18.39 -5.24
N ILE A 113 -2.00 -17.94 -4.44
CA ILE A 113 -2.22 -17.11 -3.26
C ILE A 113 -1.59 -15.75 -3.51
N THR A 114 -2.40 -14.70 -3.34
CA THR A 114 -1.93 -13.32 -3.43
C THR A 114 -1.49 -12.88 -2.04
N VAL A 115 -0.17 -12.71 -1.82
CA VAL A 115 0.32 -12.20 -0.55
C VAL A 115 -0.07 -10.73 -0.40
N LEU A 116 -0.78 -10.43 0.69
CA LEU A 116 -1.21 -9.08 1.06
C LEU A 116 -0.19 -8.40 1.96
N SER A 117 0.37 -9.14 2.91
CA SER A 117 1.34 -8.64 3.89
C SER A 117 2.14 -9.77 4.51
N LYS A 118 3.31 -9.45 5.07
CA LYS A 118 4.12 -10.41 5.84
C LYS A 118 3.85 -10.20 7.32
N VAL A 119 3.30 -11.21 8.00
CA VAL A 119 3.02 -11.14 9.45
C VAL A 119 4.33 -11.23 10.23
N ASN A 120 5.15 -12.24 9.91
CA ASN A 120 6.48 -12.44 10.47
C ASN A 120 7.34 -13.29 9.51
N GLU A 121 8.51 -13.77 9.96
CA GLU A 121 9.41 -14.57 9.12
C GLU A 121 8.83 -15.93 8.70
N GLN A 122 7.89 -16.47 9.47
CA GLN A 122 7.30 -17.80 9.28
C GLN A 122 5.88 -17.74 8.70
N TRP A 123 5.18 -16.61 8.84
CA TRP A 123 3.78 -16.44 8.49
C TRP A 123 3.56 -15.27 7.53
N LEU A 124 2.80 -15.53 6.46
CA LEU A 124 2.38 -14.57 5.46
C LEU A 124 0.86 -14.42 5.53
N GLU A 125 0.37 -13.20 5.34
CA GLU A 125 -1.04 -12.90 5.13
C GLU A 125 -1.30 -12.84 3.63
N GLY A 126 -2.31 -13.58 3.17
CA GLY A 126 -2.68 -13.59 1.76
C GLY A 126 -4.16 -13.80 1.53
N GLN A 127 -4.51 -13.74 0.25
CA GLN A 127 -5.85 -13.98 -0.23
C GLN A 127 -5.86 -15.14 -1.23
N CYS A 128 -6.75 -16.10 -1.02
CA CYS A 128 -7.00 -17.21 -1.93
C CYS A 128 -8.51 -17.46 -2.03
N LYS A 129 -9.04 -17.64 -3.25
CA LYS A 129 -10.46 -17.95 -3.50
C LYS A 129 -11.45 -17.00 -2.78
N GLY A 130 -11.09 -15.74 -2.62
CA GLY A 130 -11.90 -14.73 -1.92
C GLY A 130 -11.85 -14.78 -0.39
N LYS A 131 -11.17 -15.78 0.21
CA LYS A 131 -10.84 -15.82 1.64
C LYS A 131 -9.52 -15.09 1.87
N VAL A 132 -9.41 -14.38 3.00
CA VAL A 132 -8.19 -13.73 3.47
C VAL A 132 -7.81 -14.34 4.79
N GLY A 133 -6.53 -14.62 4.98
CA GLY A 133 -6.01 -15.16 6.23
C GLY A 133 -4.49 -15.28 6.22
N ILE A 134 -3.95 -15.81 7.31
CA ILE A 134 -2.52 -16.05 7.50
C ILE A 134 -2.18 -17.52 7.22
N PHE A 135 -0.97 -17.77 6.76
CA PHE A 135 -0.49 -19.12 6.50
C PHE A 135 1.04 -19.20 6.60
N PRO A 136 1.58 -20.39 6.88
CA PRO A 136 3.01 -20.59 6.94
C PRO A 136 3.68 -20.38 5.57
N ALA A 137 4.69 -19.52 5.52
CA ALA A 137 5.46 -19.21 4.31
C ALA A 137 6.07 -20.46 3.65
N CYS A 138 6.41 -21.48 4.45
CA CYS A 138 6.98 -22.75 3.97
C CYS A 138 6.02 -23.59 3.11
N PHE A 139 4.71 -23.31 3.14
CA PHE A 139 3.71 -24.06 2.37
C PHE A 139 3.55 -23.51 0.95
N VAL A 140 4.19 -22.38 0.65
CA VAL A 140 4.04 -21.70 -0.62
C VAL A 140 5.40 -21.40 -1.24
N ASP A 141 5.46 -21.32 -2.56
CA ASP A 141 6.65 -20.94 -3.30
C ASP A 141 6.36 -19.67 -4.09
N GLN A 142 7.30 -18.72 -4.09
CA GLN A 142 7.15 -17.50 -4.88
C GLN A 142 7.20 -17.88 -6.35
N SER A 143 6.04 -17.87 -7.01
CA SER A 143 6.00 -17.97 -8.45
C SER A 143 6.33 -16.60 -9.00
N MET A 144 7.62 -16.30 -9.12
CA MET A 144 8.03 -15.34 -10.14
C MET A 144 7.55 -15.93 -11.45
N SER A 145 6.58 -15.27 -12.07
CA SER A 145 6.19 -15.52 -13.44
C SER A 145 7.48 -15.58 -14.25
N GLN A 146 7.98 -16.79 -14.50
CA GLN A 146 9.02 -16.99 -15.48
C GLN A 146 8.37 -16.57 -16.78
N GLN A 147 8.76 -15.39 -17.26
CA GLN A 147 8.61 -15.02 -18.65
C GLN A 147 9.47 -16.01 -19.43
N ARG A 148 8.87 -17.16 -19.72
CA ARG A 148 9.46 -18.24 -20.48
C ARG A 148 9.34 -17.82 -21.94
N ASN A 149 10.38 -17.15 -22.41
CA ASN A 149 10.63 -16.89 -23.83
C ASN A 149 11.02 -18.19 -24.54
#